data_AF-A0A1G4PD23-F1
#
_entry.id   AF-A0A1G4PD23-F1
#
_cell.length_a   1.000
_cell.length_b   1.000
_cell.length_c   1.000
_cell.angle_alpha   90.00
_cell.angle_beta   90.00
_cell.angle_gamma   90.00
#
_symmetry.space_group_name_H-M   'P 1'
#
loop_
_entity.id
_entity.type
_entity.pdbx_description
1 polymer ?
#
loop_
_entity_poly.entity_id
_entity_poly.type
_entity_poly.pdbx_seq_one_letter_code
_entity_poly.pdbx_strand_id
1 'polypeptide(L)'
;MNYFFANLIAHASVCIVLIVLMVIFTNRNFKRKTKHVLAYFFPVVLLLFIGFDVSRYLAPRMFDIYNVLNSVTYTHTGKVQEVSGFHNYFVVDGEKYFINPTRGDLEVGQTVRVKYTPSSHYAISVSRNDEDPE
;
A
#
# COMPACT_ATOMS: atom_id res chain seq x y z
N MET A 1 -12.31 -2.04 -6.36
CA MET A 1 -12.33 -3.06 -5.28
C MET A 1 -11.36 -4.19 -5.56
N ASN A 2 -11.38 -4.83 -6.73
CA ASN A 2 -10.48 -5.95 -7.07
C ASN A 2 -8.99 -5.62 -6.88
N TYR A 3 -8.54 -4.43 -7.28
CA TYR A 3 -7.14 -4.01 -7.11
C TYR A 3 -6.71 -3.85 -5.65
N PHE A 4 -7.62 -3.45 -4.76
CA PHE A 4 -7.32 -3.35 -3.32
C PHE A 4 -7.01 -4.74 -2.74
N PHE A 5 -7.86 -5.71 -3.01
CA PHE A 5 -7.65 -7.09 -2.56
C PHE A 5 -6.45 -7.74 -3.23
N ALA A 6 -6.21 -7.48 -4.52
CA ALA A 6 -5.02 -7.97 -5.21
C ALA A 6 -3.72 -7.45 -4.56
N ASN A 7 -3.66 -6.15 -4.24
CA ASN A 7 -2.52 -5.58 -3.52
C ASN A 7 -2.38 -6.15 -2.11
N LEU A 8 -3.49 -6.28 -1.38
CA LEU A 8 -3.48 -6.87 -0.04
C LEU A 8 -2.92 -8.30 -0.07
N ILE A 9 -3.38 -9.12 -1.01
CA ILE A 9 -2.89 -10.49 -1.20
C ILE A 9 -1.42 -10.49 -1.59
N ALA A 10 -0.98 -9.62 -2.51
CA ALA A 10 0.41 -9.53 -2.92
C ALA A 10 1.34 -9.21 -1.75
N HIS A 11 1.02 -8.19 -0.94
CA HIS A 11 1.80 -7.86 0.26
C HIS A 11 1.74 -8.98 1.32
N ALA A 12 0.58 -9.61 1.52
CA ALA A 12 0.46 -10.76 2.42
C ALA A 12 1.37 -11.91 1.96
N SER A 13 1.40 -12.22 0.66
CA SER A 13 2.27 -13.25 0.09
C SER A 13 3.75 -12.90 0.26
N VAL A 14 4.16 -11.66 -0.01
CA VAL A 14 5.55 -11.21 0.22
C VAL A 14 5.93 -11.37 1.70
N CYS A 15 5.06 -10.95 2.61
CA CYS A 15 5.27 -11.09 4.05
C CYS A 15 5.43 -12.56 4.48
N ILE A 16 4.57 -13.47 3.97
CA ILE A 16 4.68 -14.91 4.21
C ILE A 16 6.03 -15.46 3.72
N VAL A 17 6.46 -15.09 2.51
CA VAL A 17 7.76 -15.52 1.96
C VAL A 17 8.91 -15.03 2.84
N LEU A 18 8.88 -13.77 3.29
CA LEU A 18 9.90 -13.22 4.18
C LEU A 18 9.94 -13.96 5.53
N ILE A 19 8.78 -14.29 6.11
CA ILE A 19 8.68 -15.07 7.36
C ILE A 19 9.28 -16.47 7.15
N VAL A 20 8.94 -17.16 6.06
CA VAL A 20 9.50 -18.48 5.75
C VAL A 20 11.02 -18.41 5.62
N LEU A 21 11.55 -17.44 4.89
CA LEU A 21 12.99 -17.22 4.78
C LEU A 21 13.62 -16.95 6.15
N MET A 22 13.01 -16.11 6.97
CA MET A 22 13.49 -15.79 8.32
C MET A 22 13.58 -17.06 9.17
N VAL A 23 12.54 -17.91 9.15
CA VAL A 23 12.55 -19.20 9.86
C VAL A 23 13.66 -20.12 9.35
N ILE A 24 13.88 -20.19 8.04
CA ILE A 24 14.97 -20.98 7.43
C ILE A 24 16.33 -20.49 7.91
N PHE A 25 16.61 -19.18 7.85
CA PHE A 25 17.89 -18.61 8.27
C PHE A 25 18.11 -18.76 9.78
N THR A 26 17.09 -18.50 10.60
CA THR A 26 17.15 -18.72 12.06
C THR A 26 17.46 -20.17 12.39
N ASN A 27 16.80 -21.12 11.73
CA ASN A 27 17.06 -22.55 11.93
C ASN A 27 18.49 -22.96 11.50
N ARG A 28 19.03 -22.36 10.43
CA ARG A 28 20.41 -22.61 10.01
C ARG A 28 21.42 -22.05 11.02
N ASN A 29 21.18 -20.86 11.56
CA ASN A 29 22.00 -20.24 12.59
C ASN A 29 21.99 -21.08 13.87
N PHE A 30 20.80 -21.53 14.30
CA PHE A 30 20.63 -22.38 15.48
C PHE A 30 21.39 -23.71 15.36
N LYS A 31 21.34 -24.34 14.17
CA LYS A 31 22.10 -25.57 13.86
C LYS A 31 23.60 -25.32 13.61
N ARG A 32 24.09 -24.09 13.80
CA ARG A 32 25.48 -23.68 13.52
C ARG A 32 25.96 -24.03 12.10
N LYS A 33 25.03 -24.09 11.13
CA LYS A 33 25.34 -24.38 9.72
C LYS A 33 25.74 -23.13 8.93
N THR A 34 25.69 -21.96 9.56
CA THR A 34 25.99 -20.68 8.94
C THR A 34 27.48 -20.38 9.07
N LYS A 35 28.20 -20.38 7.94
CA LYS A 35 29.66 -20.21 7.91
C LYS A 35 30.10 -18.74 7.80
N HIS A 36 29.26 -17.89 7.22
CA HIS A 36 29.58 -16.47 7.02
C HIS A 36 28.99 -15.62 8.15
N VAL A 37 29.83 -14.76 8.75
CA VAL A 37 29.45 -13.87 9.85
C VAL A 37 28.26 -12.98 9.48
N LEU A 38 28.24 -12.43 8.26
CA LEU A 38 27.14 -11.58 7.80
C LEU A 38 25.79 -12.32 7.72
N ALA A 39 25.79 -13.61 7.40
CA ALA A 39 24.57 -14.39 7.28
C ALA A 39 23.89 -14.66 8.64
N TYR A 40 24.60 -14.44 9.76
CA TYR A 40 23.98 -14.48 11.09
C TYR A 40 22.96 -13.36 11.30
N PHE A 41 23.14 -12.22 10.62
CA PHE A 41 22.27 -11.05 10.74
C PHE A 41 21.06 -11.08 9.79
N PHE A 42 21.00 -12.03 8.86
CA PHE A 42 19.88 -12.12 7.91
C PHE A 42 18.49 -12.24 8.55
N PRO A 43 18.28 -13.02 9.63
CA PRO A 43 16.98 -13.02 10.31
C PRO A 43 16.56 -11.63 10.81
N VAL A 44 17.51 -10.83 11.30
CA VAL A 44 17.26 -9.47 11.78
C VAL A 44 16.89 -8.55 10.61
N VAL A 45 17.65 -8.63 9.51
CA VAL A 45 17.35 -7.84 8.30
C VAL A 45 15.97 -8.20 7.73
N LEU A 46 15.63 -9.49 7.68
CA LEU A 46 14.30 -9.95 7.24
C LEU A 46 13.19 -9.46 8.18
N LEU A 47 13.42 -9.47 9.49
CA LEU A 47 12.48 -8.92 10.47
C LEU A 47 12.21 -7.43 10.22
N LEU A 48 13.22 -6.64 9.89
CA LEU A 48 13.05 -5.23 9.53
C LEU A 48 12.22 -5.06 8.26
N PHE A 49 12.46 -5.87 7.23
CA PHE A 49 11.64 -5.85 6.01
C PHE A 49 10.18 -6.24 6.28
N ILE A 50 9.95 -7.27 7.10
CA ILE A 50 8.60 -7.67 7.52
C ILE A 50 7.92 -6.52 8.28
N GLY A 51 8.61 -5.92 9.26
CA GLY A 51 8.07 -4.80 10.02
C GLY A 51 7.73 -3.60 9.15
N PHE A 52 8.57 -3.29 8.17
CA PHE A 52 8.32 -2.23 7.20
C PHE A 52 7.11 -2.53 6.31
N ASP A 53 7.02 -3.72 5.72
CA ASP A 53 5.90 -4.11 4.86
C ASP A 53 4.58 -4.14 5.64
N VAL A 54 4.60 -4.71 6.84
CA VAL A 54 3.42 -4.80 7.71
C VAL A 54 2.93 -3.41 8.11
N SER A 55 3.83 -2.56 8.63
CA SER A 55 3.45 -1.23 9.13
C SER A 55 2.99 -0.29 8.01
N ARG A 56 3.65 -0.33 6.85
CA ARG A 56 3.37 0.65 5.78
C ARG A 56 2.27 0.20 4.83
N TYR A 57 2.10 -1.10 4.61
CA TYR A 57 1.29 -1.62 3.52
C TYR A 57 0.22 -2.61 3.98
N LEU A 58 0.56 -3.61 4.77
CA LEU A 58 -0.37 -4.70 5.10
C LEU A 58 -1.38 -4.28 6.16
N ALA A 59 -0.92 -3.78 7.32
CA ALA A 59 -1.79 -3.47 8.45
C ALA A 59 -2.83 -2.38 8.13
N PRO A 60 -2.46 -1.23 7.52
CA PRO A 60 -3.47 -0.21 7.16
C PRO A 60 -4.56 -0.76 6.23
N ARG A 61 -4.19 -1.63 5.28
CA ARG A 61 -5.15 -2.25 4.36
C ARG A 61 -6.00 -3.33 5.05
N MET A 62 -5.46 -4.06 6.01
CA MET A 62 -6.25 -5.00 6.81
C MET A 62 -7.34 -4.29 7.62
N PHE A 63 -7.01 -3.15 8.24
CA PHE A 63 -8.02 -2.33 8.94
C PHE A 63 -9.09 -1.79 8.00
N ASP A 64 -8.73 -1.51 6.74
CA ASP A 64 -9.67 -1.04 5.74
C ASP A 64 -10.52 -2.12 5.07
N ILE A 65 -10.29 -3.42 5.33
CA ILE A 65 -11.14 -4.49 4.77
C ILE A 65 -12.61 -4.26 5.14
N TYR A 66 -12.87 -3.95 6.41
CA TYR A 66 -14.23 -3.66 6.88
C TYR A 66 -14.83 -2.44 6.15
N ASN A 67 -14.04 -1.37 5.99
CA ASN A 67 -14.48 -0.14 5.32
C ASN A 67 -14.81 -0.40 3.84
N VAL A 68 -13.96 -1.16 3.15
CA VAL A 68 -14.16 -1.51 1.73
C VAL A 68 -15.37 -2.42 1.53
N LEU A 69 -15.56 -3.43 2.39
CA LEU A 69 -16.69 -4.37 2.28
C LEU A 69 -18.04 -3.68 2.55
N ASN A 70 -18.07 -2.74 3.51
CA ASN A 70 -19.29 -2.02 3.89
C ASN A 70 -19.48 -0.70 3.13
N SER A 71 -18.63 -0.41 2.13
CA SER A 71 -18.65 0.86 1.38
C SER A 71 -18.57 2.12 2.25
N VAL A 72 -17.95 2.01 3.44
CA VAL A 72 -17.67 3.14 4.31
C VAL A 72 -16.48 3.89 3.73
N THR A 73 -16.73 5.09 3.21
CA THR A 73 -15.71 5.89 2.52
C THR A 73 -15.72 7.32 3.03
N TYR A 74 -14.54 7.92 3.07
CA TYR A 74 -14.36 9.34 3.32
C TYR A 74 -14.21 10.05 1.98
N THR A 75 -14.64 11.31 1.92
CA THR A 75 -14.53 12.12 0.70
C THR A 75 -13.67 13.33 0.97
N HIS A 76 -12.67 13.55 0.12
CA HIS A 76 -11.86 14.76 0.11
C HIS A 76 -11.94 15.41 -1.26
N THR A 77 -12.13 16.72 -1.34
CA THR A 77 -12.14 17.46 -2.60
C THR A 77 -11.01 18.47 -2.55
N GLY A 78 -10.15 18.46 -3.57
CA GLY A 78 -8.99 19.33 -3.61
C GLY A 78 -8.28 19.32 -4.94
N LYS A 79 -7.15 20.03 -5.01
CA LYS A 79 -6.36 20.16 -6.23
C LYS A 79 -5.23 19.13 -6.23
N VAL A 80 -5.07 18.40 -7.33
CA VAL A 80 -3.96 17.46 -7.52
C VAL A 80 -2.65 18.25 -7.58
N GLN A 81 -1.74 17.95 -6.67
CA GLN A 81 -0.42 18.60 -6.57
C GLN A 81 0.69 17.76 -7.19
N GLU A 82 0.60 16.44 -7.06
CA GLU A 82 1.57 15.49 -7.56
C GLU A 82 0.85 14.23 -8.04
N VAL A 83 1.34 13.65 -9.14
CA VAL A 83 0.96 12.31 -9.61
C VAL A 83 2.23 11.51 -9.75
N SER A 84 2.23 10.28 -9.23
CA SER A 84 3.43 9.44 -9.30
C SER A 84 3.71 9.01 -10.74
N GLY A 85 4.98 8.84 -11.10
CA GLY A 85 5.37 8.39 -12.45
C GLY A 85 4.82 7.01 -12.84
N PHE A 86 4.41 6.19 -11.86
CA PHE A 86 3.76 4.89 -12.09
C PHE A 86 2.23 4.95 -11.94
N HIS A 87 1.65 6.14 -11.78
CA HIS A 87 0.21 6.37 -11.57
C HIS A 87 -0.40 5.58 -10.39
N ASN A 88 0.44 5.11 -9.46
CA ASN A 88 0.04 4.30 -8.32
C ASN A 88 -0.31 5.13 -7.07
N TYR A 89 0.01 6.42 -7.07
CA TYR A 89 -0.42 7.36 -6.05
C TYR A 89 -0.51 8.77 -6.63
N PHE A 90 -1.26 9.63 -5.95
CA PHE A 90 -1.33 11.06 -6.21
C PHE A 90 -1.46 11.82 -4.89
N VAL A 91 -1.16 13.12 -4.91
CA VAL A 91 -1.22 13.99 -3.74
C VAL A 91 -2.26 15.07 -3.96
N VAL A 92 -3.17 15.24 -3.00
CA VAL A 92 -4.17 16.31 -2.98
C VAL A 92 -4.04 17.04 -1.67
N ASP A 93 -3.82 18.35 -1.72
CA ASP A 93 -3.66 19.20 -0.53
C ASP A 93 -2.61 18.70 0.49
N GLY A 94 -1.52 18.12 -0.01
CA GLY A 94 -0.45 17.53 0.82
C GLY A 94 -0.71 16.10 1.30
N GLU A 95 -1.92 15.57 1.12
CA GLU A 95 -2.28 14.20 1.50
C GLU A 95 -2.07 13.21 0.36
N LYS A 96 -1.44 12.07 0.69
CA LYS A 96 -1.06 11.04 -0.30
C LYS A 96 -2.12 9.95 -0.40
N TYR A 97 -2.69 9.80 -1.59
CA TYR A 97 -3.70 8.79 -1.90
C TYR A 97 -3.15 7.72 -2.85
N PHE A 98 -3.41 6.45 -2.53
CA PHE A 98 -3.02 5.32 -3.38
C PHE A 98 -4.16 4.94 -4.32
N ILE A 99 -3.85 4.70 -5.60
CA ILE A 99 -4.85 4.37 -6.62
C ILE A 99 -4.38 3.22 -7.50
N ASN A 100 -5.34 2.57 -8.15
CA ASN A 100 -5.03 1.64 -9.24
C ASN A 100 -4.43 2.42 -10.43
N PRO A 101 -3.21 2.09 -10.90
CA PRO A 101 -2.57 2.73 -12.05
C PRO A 101 -3.40 2.72 -13.34
N THR A 102 -4.34 1.80 -13.48
CA THR A 102 -5.18 1.70 -14.68
C THR A 102 -6.40 2.63 -14.63
N ARG A 103 -6.56 3.45 -13.59
CA ARG A 103 -7.72 4.34 -13.44
C ARG A 103 -7.38 5.78 -13.85
N GLY A 104 -7.51 6.05 -15.14
CA GLY A 104 -7.55 7.38 -15.73
C GLY A 104 -6.31 8.24 -15.50
N ASP A 105 -5.99 9.10 -16.46
CA ASP A 105 -4.87 10.02 -16.29
C ASP A 105 -5.33 11.19 -15.41
N LEU A 106 -4.86 11.20 -14.17
CA LEU A 106 -4.94 12.38 -13.32
C LEU A 106 -3.79 13.32 -13.70
N GLU A 107 -4.09 14.60 -13.83
CA GLU A 107 -3.08 15.61 -14.13
C GLU A 107 -2.92 16.56 -12.95
N VAL A 108 -1.68 17.02 -12.75
CA VAL A 108 -1.39 18.05 -11.77
C VAL A 108 -2.16 19.32 -12.12
N GLY A 109 -2.88 19.85 -11.14
CA GLY A 109 -3.70 21.04 -11.29
C GLY A 109 -5.20 20.79 -11.42
N GLN A 110 -5.63 19.54 -11.63
CA GLN A 110 -7.05 19.20 -11.70
C GLN A 110 -7.71 19.24 -10.32
N THR A 111 -8.97 19.70 -10.26
CA THR A 111 -9.79 19.60 -9.05
C THR A 111 -10.54 18.29 -9.05
N VAL A 112 -10.27 17.46 -8.04
CA VAL A 112 -10.83 16.11 -7.96
C VAL A 112 -11.53 15.90 -6.63
N ARG A 113 -12.61 15.12 -6.68
CA ARG A 113 -13.26 14.55 -5.50
C ARG A 113 -12.82 13.10 -5.35
N VAL A 114 -12.10 12.82 -4.29
CA VAL A 114 -11.53 11.51 -3.95
C VAL A 114 -12.40 10.84 -2.90
N LYS A 115 -12.97 9.68 -3.20
CA LYS A 115 -13.51 8.77 -2.16
C LYS A 115 -12.42 7.79 -1.76
N TYR A 116 -12.08 7.74 -0.49
CA TYR A 116 -10.94 6.96 0.02
C TYR A 116 -11.26 6.20 1.31
N THR A 117 -10.38 5.26 1.64
CA THR A 117 -10.43 4.49 2.90
C THR A 117 -9.60 5.16 4.00
N PRO A 118 -10.06 5.17 5.26
CA PRO A 118 -9.47 5.99 6.31
C PRO A 118 -8.06 5.58 6.74
N SER A 119 -7.71 4.28 6.74
CA SER A 119 -6.42 3.84 7.28
C SER A 119 -5.31 3.83 6.23
N SER A 120 -5.59 3.28 5.04
CA SER A 120 -4.62 3.10 3.95
C SER A 120 -4.65 4.23 2.91
N HIS A 121 -5.56 5.19 3.04
CA HIS A 121 -5.73 6.29 2.08
C HIS A 121 -5.89 5.79 0.64
N TYR A 122 -6.57 4.66 0.47
CA TYR A 122 -6.77 4.04 -0.83
C TYR A 122 -7.98 4.66 -1.53
N ALA A 123 -7.77 5.26 -2.71
CA ALA A 123 -8.80 5.90 -3.51
C ALA A 123 -9.71 4.85 -4.20
N ILE A 124 -10.94 4.75 -3.71
CA ILE A 124 -12.01 3.88 -4.23
C ILE A 124 -12.70 4.50 -5.44
N SER A 125 -12.76 5.82 -5.55
CA SER A 125 -13.18 6.52 -6.77
C SER A 125 -12.58 7.92 -6.80
N VAL A 126 -12.25 8.39 -7.98
CA VAL A 126 -11.86 9.78 -8.21
C VAL A 126 -12.77 10.31 -9.31
N SER A 127 -13.51 11.38 -9.02
CA SER A 127 -14.33 12.09 -9.99
C SER A 127 -13.73 13.46 -10.23
N ARG A 128 -13.61 13.86 -11.50
CA ARG A 128 -13.24 15.23 -11.87
C ARG A 128 -14.44 16.13 -11.61
N ASN A 129 -14.21 17.29 -11.02
CA ASN A 129 -15.27 18.27 -10.81
C ASN A 129 -15.51 19.15 -12.05
N ASP A 130 -14.90 18.81 -13.19
CA ASP A 130 -15.02 19.56 -14.45
C ASP A 130 -16.26 19.15 -15.27
N GLU A 131 -17.11 18.26 -14.73
CA GLU A 131 -18.40 17.85 -15.31
C GLU A 131 -19.57 18.42 -14.48
N ASP A 132 -19.72 19.75 -14.49
CA ASP A 132 -21.04 20.38 -14.44
C ASP A 132 -21.28 20.99 -15.83
N PRO A 133 -22.04 20.33 -16.73
CA PRO A 133 -22.71 21.06 -17.79
C PRO A 133 -23.92 21.75 -17.14
N GLU A 134 -23.92 23.09 -17.18
CA GLU A 134 -25.12 23.91 -17.03
C GLU A 134 -26.28 23.39 -17.91
#